data_AF-A0A059LAP8-F1
#
_entry.id   AF-A0A059LAP8-F1
#
_cell.length_a   1.000
_cell.length_b   1.000
_cell.length_c   1.000
_cell.angle_alpha   90.00
_cell.angle_beta   90.00
_cell.angle_gamma   90.00
#
_symmetry.space_group_name_H-M   'P 1'
#
loop_
_entity.id
_entity.type
_entity.pdbx_description
1 polymer ?
#
loop_
_entity_poly.entity_id
_entity_poly.type
_entity_poly.pdbx_seq_one_letter_code
_entity_poly.pdbx_strand_id
1 'polypeptide(L)'
;DGRATGAVAWRCESGADKGRQMDACLLSVVSRGDAAPDGVAVYVGDSMTDIPALISADIGILVGANPLARRVAAAAGITLASLDAVPLGRRQREQEESVAVVYEAASWEDIYAFFFSGRFTLPRGPAVEPVEKRL
;
A
#
# COMPACT_ATOMS: atom_id res chain seq x y z
N ASP A 1 -6.48 33.50 15.92
CA ASP A 1 -5.14 34.12 15.84
C ASP A 1 -4.15 32.99 15.64
N GLY A 2 -3.82 32.65 14.40
CA GLY A 2 -3.14 31.40 14.04
C GLY A 2 -1.68 31.34 14.48
N ARG A 3 -1.42 30.98 15.75
CA ARG A 3 -0.07 30.77 16.27
C ARG A 3 0.27 29.27 16.23
N ALA A 4 0.95 28.86 15.16
CA ALA A 4 1.72 27.62 15.20
C ALA A 4 2.96 27.87 16.07
N THR A 5 3.27 26.96 16.99
CA THR A 5 4.41 27.09 17.92
C THR A 5 5.77 26.95 17.25
N GLY A 6 5.81 26.59 15.96
CA GLY A 6 7.06 26.30 15.23
C GLY A 6 7.81 25.07 15.75
N ALA A 7 7.24 24.35 16.73
CA ALA A 7 7.81 23.14 17.33
C ALA A 7 7.58 21.91 16.41
N VAL A 8 7.92 22.05 15.13
CA VAL A 8 7.91 20.94 14.19
C VAL A 8 8.95 19.93 14.70
N ALA A 9 8.49 18.71 14.98
CA ALA A 9 9.41 17.63 15.30
C ALA A 9 10.33 17.40 14.10
N TRP A 10 11.63 17.66 14.26
CA TRP A 10 12.64 17.65 13.20
C TRP A 10 13.01 16.27 12.66
N ARG A 11 12.07 15.31 12.67
CA ARG A 11 12.24 14.06 11.92
C ARG A 11 11.74 14.33 10.51
N CYS A 12 12.68 14.49 9.58
CA CYS A 12 12.35 14.51 8.16
C CYS A 12 11.70 13.16 7.83
N GLU A 13 10.43 13.16 7.42
CA GLU A 13 9.79 11.96 6.87
C GLU A 13 10.15 11.84 5.40
N SER A 14 11.31 11.25 5.13
CA SER A 14 11.77 10.98 3.77
C SER A 14 11.07 9.75 3.18
N GLY A 15 11.23 9.50 1.88
CA GLY A 15 10.74 8.26 1.30
C GLY A 15 11.35 7.01 1.91
N ALA A 16 12.62 7.08 2.34
CA ALA A 16 13.25 5.99 3.08
C ALA A 16 12.62 5.78 4.47
N ASP A 17 12.14 6.84 5.12
CA ASP A 17 11.39 6.72 6.37
C ASP A 17 10.04 6.05 6.15
N LYS A 18 9.32 6.38 5.07
CA LYS A 18 8.06 5.72 4.71
C LYS A 18 8.25 4.23 4.47
N GLY A 19 9.29 3.84 3.73
CA GLY A 19 9.62 2.42 3.51
C GLY A 19 9.89 1.69 4.83
N ARG A 20 10.76 2.25 5.69
CA ARG A 20 11.04 1.68 7.02
C ARG A 20 9.80 1.56 7.89
N GLN A 21 8.91 2.56 7.86
CA GLN A 21 7.66 2.53 8.63
C GLN A 21 6.72 1.44 8.10
N MET A 22 6.65 1.24 6.78
CA MET A 22 5.87 0.16 6.19
C MET A 22 6.39 -1.20 6.63
N ASP A 23 7.70 -1.46 6.50
CA ASP A 23 8.32 -2.71 6.93
C ASP A 23 8.08 -2.98 8.43
N ALA A 24 8.22 -1.95 9.27
CA ALA A 24 7.96 -2.04 10.69
C ALA A 24 6.49 -2.35 11.01
N CYS A 25 5.56 -1.76 10.26
CA CYS A 25 4.12 -2.03 10.39
C CYS A 25 3.82 -3.50 10.06
N LEU A 26 4.30 -3.99 8.91
CA LEU A 26 4.14 -5.38 8.50
C LEU A 26 4.68 -6.36 9.55
N LEU A 27 5.90 -6.12 10.03
CA LEU A 27 6.51 -6.95 11.06
C LEU A 27 5.68 -6.94 12.36
N SER A 28 5.13 -5.79 12.73
CA SER A 28 4.31 -5.66 13.94
C SER A 28 2.99 -6.43 13.85
N VAL A 29 2.31 -6.38 12.70
CA VAL A 29 1.04 -7.09 12.44
C VAL A 29 1.27 -8.60 12.50
N VAL A 30 2.36 -9.07 11.88
CA VAL A 30 2.75 -10.49 11.93
C VAL A 30 3.09 -10.91 13.37
N SER A 31 3.86 -10.10 14.09
CA SER A 31 4.31 -10.42 15.46
C SER A 31 3.18 -10.46 16.49
N ARG A 32 2.11 -9.68 16.28
CA ARG A 32 0.92 -9.66 17.15
C ARG A 32 -0.04 -10.82 16.88
N GLY A 33 0.14 -11.55 15.77
CA GLY A 33 -0.84 -12.52 15.30
C GLY A 33 -2.12 -11.88 14.72
N ASP A 34 -2.08 -10.57 14.44
CA ASP A 34 -3.18 -9.82 13.81
C ASP A 34 -3.22 -10.04 12.29
N ALA A 35 -2.15 -10.63 11.72
CA ALA A 35 -2.11 -11.00 10.31
C ALA A 35 -3.13 -12.11 10.03
N ALA A 36 -4.14 -11.79 9.21
CA ALA A 36 -4.98 -12.83 8.64
C ALA A 36 -4.09 -13.84 7.87
N PRO A 37 -4.40 -15.15 7.88
CA PRO A 37 -3.59 -16.17 7.19
C PRO A 37 -3.35 -15.89 5.70
N ASP A 38 -4.27 -15.14 5.09
CA ASP A 38 -4.23 -14.69 3.70
C ASP A 38 -4.30 -13.15 3.58
N GLY A 39 -3.96 -12.42 4.65
CA GLY A 39 -3.98 -10.96 4.66
C GLY A 39 -3.06 -10.38 3.57
N VAL A 40 -3.52 -9.30 2.93
CA VAL A 40 -2.77 -8.59 1.90
C VAL A 40 -2.52 -7.17 2.39
N ALA A 41 -1.27 -6.73 2.37
CA ALA A 41 -0.90 -5.36 2.67
C ALA A 41 -0.94 -4.51 1.42
N VAL A 42 -1.70 -3.41 1.47
CA VAL A 42 -1.82 -2.45 0.37
C VAL A 42 -1.30 -1.10 0.81
N TYR A 43 -0.42 -0.50 0.01
CA TYR A 43 0.03 0.88 0.21
C TYR A 43 -0.43 1.75 -0.96
N VAL A 44 -0.98 2.93 -0.68
CA VAL A 44 -1.39 3.91 -1.68
C VAL A 44 -0.58 5.18 -1.50
N GLY A 45 0.07 5.64 -2.57
CA GLY A 45 0.84 6.88 -2.59
C GLY A 45 0.74 7.60 -3.93
N ASP A 46 1.12 8.87 -4.00
CA ASP A 46 0.97 9.73 -5.19
C ASP A 46 2.30 10.35 -5.66
N SER A 47 3.38 10.11 -4.92
CA SER A 47 4.64 10.81 -5.10
C SER A 47 5.83 9.85 -5.24
N MET A 48 6.96 10.38 -5.73
CA MET A 48 8.21 9.62 -5.76
C MET A 48 8.71 9.19 -4.37
N THR A 49 8.29 9.89 -3.31
CA THR A 49 8.71 9.55 -1.94
C THR A 49 7.98 8.30 -1.41
N ASP A 50 6.89 7.91 -2.05
CA ASP A 50 6.12 6.73 -1.65
C ASP A 50 6.67 5.44 -2.24
N ILE A 51 7.54 5.54 -3.26
CA ILE A 51 8.11 4.37 -3.98
C ILE A 51 8.68 3.31 -3.02
N PRO A 52 9.48 3.64 -1.99
CA PRO A 52 9.98 2.63 -1.07
C PRO A 52 8.86 1.88 -0.33
N ALA A 53 7.80 2.58 0.09
CA ALA A 53 6.67 1.93 0.77
C ALA A 53 5.77 1.16 -0.20
N LEU A 54 5.62 1.65 -1.44
CA LEU A 54 4.87 0.98 -2.50
C LEU A 54 5.46 -0.38 -2.85
N ILE A 55 6.79 -0.51 -2.90
CA ILE A 55 7.45 -1.80 -3.21
C ILE A 55 7.58 -2.72 -1.99
N SER A 56 7.48 -2.19 -0.77
CA SER A 56 7.45 -2.99 0.47
C SER A 56 6.09 -3.66 0.70
N ALA A 57 5.00 -3.08 0.16
CA ALA A 57 3.67 -3.66 0.26
C ALA A 57 3.54 -4.91 -0.62
N ASP A 58 2.56 -5.77 -0.33
CA ASP A 58 2.18 -6.81 -1.30
C ASP A 58 1.65 -6.12 -2.57
N ILE A 59 0.74 -5.17 -2.41
CA ILE A 59 0.20 -4.35 -3.51
C ILE A 59 0.56 -2.89 -3.27
N GLY A 60 1.44 -2.33 -4.09
CA GLY A 60 1.68 -0.88 -4.16
C GLY A 60 0.80 -0.24 -5.22
N ILE A 61 0.02 0.79 -4.86
CA ILE A 61 -0.81 1.58 -5.77
C ILE A 61 -0.30 3.02 -5.85
N LEU A 62 0.21 3.42 -7.02
CA LEU A 62 0.52 4.81 -7.34
C LEU A 62 -0.73 5.49 -7.90
N VAL A 63 -1.25 6.50 -7.20
CA VAL A 63 -2.44 7.25 -7.63
C VAL A 63 -2.07 8.54 -8.35
N GLY A 64 -2.76 8.80 -9.46
CA GLY A 64 -2.60 9.99 -10.27
C GLY A 64 -1.48 9.88 -11.31
N ALA A 65 -1.24 11.00 -11.99
CA ALA A 65 -0.27 11.09 -13.08
C ALA A 65 0.93 11.95 -12.66
N ASN A 66 1.75 11.46 -11.72
CA ASN A 66 2.96 12.16 -11.29
C ASN A 66 4.17 11.81 -12.20
N PRO A 67 4.64 12.72 -13.07
CA PRO A 67 5.71 12.40 -14.02
C PRO A 67 7.04 12.10 -13.33
N LEU A 68 7.29 12.70 -12.16
CA LEU A 68 8.52 12.47 -11.39
C LEU A 68 8.52 11.09 -10.77
N ALA A 69 7.41 10.66 -10.16
CA ALA A 69 7.25 9.30 -9.65
C ALA A 69 7.46 8.26 -10.75
N ARG A 70 6.85 8.46 -11.93
CA ARG A 70 7.03 7.58 -13.10
C ARG A 70 8.48 7.48 -13.56
N ARG A 71 9.19 8.61 -13.64
CA ARG A 71 10.61 8.64 -14.01
C ARG A 71 11.50 7.93 -12.99
N VAL A 72 11.24 8.11 -11.70
CA VAL A 72 11.99 7.43 -10.63
C VAL A 72 11.71 5.92 -10.64
N ALA A 73 10.45 5.51 -10.81
CA ALA A 73 10.09 4.10 -10.93
C ALA A 73 10.82 3.43 -12.11
N ALA A 74 10.77 4.05 -13.29
CA ALA A 74 11.48 3.54 -14.47
C ALA A 74 13.00 3.47 -14.25
N ALA A 75 13.61 4.49 -13.65
CA ALA A 75 15.04 4.50 -13.34
C ALA A 75 15.45 3.44 -12.31
N ALA A 76 14.53 3.05 -11.41
CA ALA A 76 14.72 2.00 -10.42
C ALA A 76 14.40 0.59 -10.95
N GLY A 77 14.03 0.45 -12.24
CA GLY A 77 13.63 -0.84 -12.81
C GLY A 77 12.27 -1.34 -12.30
N ILE A 78 11.42 -0.47 -11.77
CA ILE A 78 10.08 -0.80 -11.30
C ILE A 78 9.12 -0.75 -12.50
N THR A 79 8.35 -1.82 -12.69
CA THR A 79 7.31 -1.87 -13.70
C THR A 79 6.05 -1.20 -13.19
N LEU A 80 5.51 -0.26 -13.97
CA LEU A 80 4.21 0.34 -13.72
C LEU A 80 3.15 -0.39 -14.55
N ALA A 81 2.16 -0.96 -13.88
CA ALA A 81 1.05 -1.70 -14.50
C ALA A 81 -0.28 -1.03 -14.16
N SER A 82 -1.32 -1.23 -14.97
CA SER A 82 -2.66 -0.72 -14.65
C SER A 82 -3.27 -1.47 -13.46
N LEU A 83 -4.10 -0.81 -12.65
CA LEU A 83 -4.72 -1.38 -11.45
C LEU A 83 -5.60 -2.61 -11.73
N ASP A 84 -6.13 -2.76 -12.94
CA ASP A 84 -6.86 -3.95 -13.38
C ASP A 84 -5.98 -5.20 -13.58
N ALA A 85 -4.66 -5.03 -13.68
CA ALA A 85 -3.69 -6.13 -13.81
C ALA A 85 -3.25 -6.72 -12.47
N VAL A 86 -3.77 -6.24 -11.34
CA VAL A 86 -3.46 -6.81 -10.03
C VAL A 86 -3.93 -8.28 -10.00
N PRO A 87 -3.07 -9.24 -9.61
CA PRO A 87 -3.42 -10.64 -9.55
C PRO A 87 -4.28 -10.93 -8.31
N LEU A 88 -5.60 -10.77 -8.47
CA LEU A 88 -6.58 -11.02 -7.41
C LEU A 88 -6.59 -12.52 -7.08
N GLY A 89 -6.16 -12.89 -5.88
CA GLY A 89 -6.17 -14.28 -5.38
C GLY A 89 -4.89 -15.09 -5.58
N ARG A 90 -3.81 -14.52 -6.15
CA ARG A 90 -2.47 -15.13 -6.07
C ARG A 90 -1.65 -14.45 -5.00
N ARG A 91 -1.01 -15.23 -4.13
CA ARG A 91 0.02 -14.72 -3.23
C ARG A 91 1.18 -14.24 -4.10
N GLN A 92 1.49 -12.94 -4.06
CA GLN A 92 2.61 -12.35 -4.80
C GLN A 92 3.98 -12.94 -4.42
N ARG A 93 4.02 -13.73 -3.33
CA ARG A 93 5.18 -14.53 -2.89
C ARG A 93 5.60 -15.66 -3.83
N GLU A 94 4.81 -16.00 -4.85
CA GLU A 94 5.21 -17.00 -5.88
C GLU A 94 5.83 -16.37 -7.13
N GLN A 95 6.01 -15.04 -7.17
CA GLN A 95 6.82 -14.42 -8.23
C GLN A 95 8.30 -14.69 -7.95
N GLU A 96 8.82 -15.74 -8.60
CA GLU A 96 10.24 -15.93 -8.84
C GLU A 96 10.84 -14.63 -9.41
N GLU A 97 12.02 -14.28 -8.91
CA GLU A 97 12.79 -13.06 -9.12
C GLU A 97 12.53 -12.33 -10.46
N SER A 98 12.26 -11.01 -10.38
CA SER A 98 13.28 -10.00 -10.74
C SER A 98 12.77 -8.57 -10.94
N VAL A 99 11.45 -8.30 -10.93
CA VAL A 99 10.95 -6.94 -11.21
C VAL A 99 9.83 -6.53 -10.25
N ALA A 100 10.07 -5.50 -9.45
CA ALA A 100 9.04 -4.91 -8.61
C ALA A 100 7.94 -4.27 -9.48
N VAL A 101 6.68 -4.63 -9.23
CA VAL A 101 5.51 -4.08 -9.94
C VAL A 101 4.76 -3.13 -9.00
N VAL A 102 4.47 -1.93 -9.48
CA VAL A 102 3.57 -0.96 -8.82
C VAL A 102 2.39 -0.71 -9.75
N TYR A 103 1.20 -0.69 -9.19
CA TYR A 103 -0.05 -0.55 -9.94
C TYR A 103 -0.49 0.90 -9.98
N GLU A 104 -0.93 1.38 -11.14
CA GLU A 104 -1.34 2.76 -11.35
C GLU A 104 -2.86 2.89 -11.33
N ALA A 105 -3.34 3.86 -10.57
CA ALA A 105 -4.73 4.32 -10.57
C ALA A 105 -4.77 5.76 -11.10
N ALA A 106 -5.71 6.10 -11.98
CA ALA A 106 -5.83 7.48 -12.44
C ALA A 106 -6.42 8.39 -11.36
N SER A 107 -7.30 7.85 -10.50
CA SER A 107 -7.96 8.59 -9.43
C SER A 107 -8.33 7.73 -8.22
N TRP A 108 -8.87 8.37 -7.18
CA TRP A 108 -9.42 7.69 -6.01
C TRP A 108 -10.67 6.86 -6.35
N GLU A 109 -11.45 7.26 -7.35
CA GLU A 109 -12.60 6.50 -7.84
C GLU A 109 -12.17 5.15 -8.41
N ASP A 110 -11.03 5.09 -9.12
CA ASP A 110 -10.48 3.82 -9.62
C ASP A 110 -10.10 2.88 -8.47
N ILE A 111 -9.50 3.43 -7.41
CA ILE A 111 -9.13 2.68 -6.20
C ILE A 111 -10.39 2.18 -5.48
N TYR A 112 -11.40 3.04 -5.36
CA TYR A 112 -12.68 2.66 -4.77
C TYR A 112 -13.35 1.55 -5.58
N ALA A 113 -13.41 1.69 -6.90
CA ALA A 113 -13.95 0.68 -7.79
C ALA A 113 -13.16 -0.63 -7.65
N PHE A 114 -11.83 -0.58 -7.62
CA PHE A 114 -10.98 -1.75 -7.44
C PHE A 114 -11.32 -2.53 -6.16
N PHE A 115 -11.38 -1.86 -5.01
CA PHE A 115 -11.63 -2.51 -3.73
C PHE A 115 -13.09 -2.96 -3.53
N PHE A 116 -14.06 -2.18 -4.01
CA PHE A 116 -15.46 -2.35 -3.58
C PHE A 116 -16.42 -2.78 -4.69
N SER A 117 -16.00 -2.85 -5.95
CA SER A 117 -16.86 -3.34 -7.06
C SER A 117 -16.96 -4.88 -7.13
N GLY A 118 -16.40 -5.61 -6.16
CA GLY A 118 -16.38 -7.07 -6.15
C GLY A 118 -15.28 -7.69 -7.04
N ARG A 119 -14.44 -6.87 -7.67
CA ARG A 119 -13.22 -7.33 -8.35
C ARG A 119 -12.20 -7.83 -7.32
N PHE A 120 -11.90 -7.02 -6.30
CA PHE A 120 -11.04 -7.44 -5.19
C PHE A 120 -11.84 -8.27 -4.19
N THR A 121 -11.52 -9.57 -4.09
CA THR A 121 -12.09 -10.45 -3.05
C THR A 121 -11.10 -10.54 -1.91
N LEU A 122 -11.43 -9.94 -0.76
CA LEU A 122 -10.69 -10.21 0.47
C LEU A 122 -10.86 -11.69 0.83
N PRO A 123 -9.77 -12.40 1.21
CA PRO A 123 -9.91 -13.71 1.81
C PRO A 123 -10.78 -13.56 3.05
N ARG A 124 -11.87 -14.33 3.10
CA ARG A 124 -12.77 -14.33 4.25
C ARG A 124 -11.98 -14.90 5.43
N GLY A 125 -11.60 -14.04 6.36
CA GLY A 125 -11.23 -14.48 7.71
C GLY A 125 -12.41 -15.23 8.36
N PRO A 126 -12.18 -15.96 9.47
CA PRO A 126 -13.26 -16.58 10.21
C PRO A 126 -14.32 -15.52 10.55
N ALA A 127 -15.59 -15.88 10.44
CA ALA A 127 -16.69 -14.97 10.75
C ALA A 127 -16.50 -14.38 12.16
N VAL A 128 -16.31 -13.07 12.24
CA VAL A 128 -16.25 -12.37 13.52
C VAL A 128 -17.71 -12.18 13.96
N GLU A 129 -18.11 -12.91 15.00
CA GLU A 129 -19.42 -12.75 15.63
C GLU A 129 -19.61 -11.27 16.04
N PRO A 130 -20.77 -10.66 15.72
CA PRO A 130 -21.02 -9.27 16.07
C PRO A 130 -20.97 -9.10 17.59
N VAL A 131 -20.11 -8.20 18.06
CA VAL A 131 -20.05 -7.82 19.47
C VAL A 131 -21.34 -7.04 19.80
N GLU A 132 -22.27 -7.70 20.49
CA GLU A 132 -23.43 -7.03 21.07
C GLU A 132 -22.93 -5.95 22.04
N LYS A 133 -23.17 -4.68 21.68
CA LYS A 133 -22.96 -3.56 22.60
C LYS A 133 -23.97 -3.69 23.73
N ARG A 134 -23.53 -4.11 24.91
CA ARG A 134 -24.31 -3.95 26.15
C ARG A 134 -24.46 -2.45 26.44
N LEU A 135 -25.71 -1.99 26.39
CA LEU A 135 -26.17 -0.75 27.02
C LEU A 135 -26.28 -0.95 28.54
#